data_AF-A0A1T5JD48-F1
#
_entry.id   AF-A0A1T5JD48-F1
#
_cell.length_a   1.000
_cell.length_b   1.000
_cell.length_c   1.000
_cell.angle_alpha   90.00
_cell.angle_beta   90.00
_cell.angle_gamma   90.00
#
_symmetry.space_group_name_H-M   'P 1'
#
loop_
_entity.id
_entity.type
_entity.pdbx_description
1 polymer ?
#
loop_
_entity_poly.entity_id
_entity_poly.type
_entity_poly.pdbx_seq_one_letter_code
_entity_poly.pdbx_strand_id
1 'polypeptide(L)'
;MFAEPVRGRVLLGATQRERWNALGNEHERRRFARSRAAVQDVVAEFLETSGLDLGATVIGSGAPHADLVLDARCPTCGGPHGPLTLAGTERTSRRSSRSLRSPRSAAPSVSLSASEEAIVVAVSDDARLGVDVDVLFSARRGVGSDDVAQRVRHVASVLGIDAGAERDVLQRWTRVEAVLKADGRGLRVDPREVSFMDDDHDHDDHDYDDHNHDYDDHNHGGAVPVTGLSRWRAIVRDDVDTVYHGSDLAVGPDRVGAVARFA
;
A
#
# COMPACT_ATOMS: atom_id res chain seq x y z
N MET A 1 8.02 21.83 -16.99
CA MET A 1 9.48 21.66 -16.88
C MET A 1 9.68 20.54 -15.88
N PHE A 2 9.91 19.33 -16.36
CA PHE A 2 9.92 18.12 -15.53
C PHE A 2 11.22 18.05 -14.74
N ALA A 3 11.14 17.79 -13.43
CA ALA A 3 12.31 17.42 -12.66
C ALA A 3 12.85 16.09 -13.21
N GLU A 4 14.13 16.06 -13.56
CA GLU A 4 14.84 14.81 -13.84
C GLU A 4 14.65 13.85 -12.66
N PRO A 5 14.56 12.52 -12.89
CA PRO A 5 14.55 11.57 -11.80
C PRO A 5 15.84 11.77 -10.99
N VAL A 6 15.64 12.03 -9.70
CA VAL A 6 16.71 12.22 -8.71
C VAL A 6 17.74 11.11 -8.90
N ARG A 7 19.00 11.52 -9.08
CA ARG A 7 20.17 10.63 -9.21
C ARG A 7 20.41 9.90 -7.89
N GLY A 8 19.58 8.91 -7.58
CA GLY A 8 19.79 7.89 -6.57
C GLY A 8 19.89 6.53 -7.26
N ARG A 9 20.95 5.77 -7.00
CA ARG A 9 21.12 4.45 -7.62
C ARG A 9 20.20 3.48 -6.88
N VAL A 10 19.06 3.13 -7.47
CA VAL A 10 18.15 2.13 -6.88
C VAL A 10 18.91 0.80 -6.73
N LEU A 11 19.17 0.37 -5.49
CA LEU A 11 19.82 -0.90 -5.21
C LEU A 11 18.77 -2.02 -5.17
N LEU A 12 18.62 -2.66 -6.33
CA LEU A 12 17.76 -3.84 -6.46
C LEU A 12 18.45 -5.06 -5.83
N GLY A 13 17.77 -5.77 -4.92
CA GLY A 13 18.19 -7.11 -4.47
C GLY A 13 18.14 -8.16 -5.59
N ALA A 14 18.57 -9.39 -5.31
CA ALA A 14 18.66 -10.45 -6.32
C ALA A 14 17.33 -10.74 -7.02
N THR A 15 16.25 -10.93 -6.25
CA THR A 15 14.89 -11.17 -6.80
C THR A 15 14.36 -9.99 -7.59
N GLN A 16 14.67 -8.76 -7.18
CA GLN A 16 14.25 -7.55 -7.88
C GLN A 16 14.97 -7.41 -9.22
N ARG A 17 16.24 -7.82 -9.30
CA ARG A 17 16.99 -7.89 -10.56
C ARG A 17 16.44 -8.97 -11.49
N GLU A 18 16.10 -10.15 -10.96
CA GLU A 18 15.43 -11.20 -11.72
C GLU A 18 14.13 -10.68 -12.33
N ARG A 19 13.29 -10.02 -11.52
CA ARG A 19 12.04 -9.41 -12.00
C ARG A 19 12.28 -8.35 -13.05
N TRP A 20 13.23 -7.45 -12.83
CA TRP A 20 13.61 -6.43 -13.82
C TRP A 20 13.98 -7.03 -15.18
N ASN A 21 14.80 -8.08 -15.16
CA ASN A 21 15.26 -8.74 -16.38
C ASN A 21 14.11 -9.45 -17.12
N ALA A 22 13.07 -9.89 -16.41
CA ALA A 22 11.90 -10.54 -16.98
C ALA A 22 10.87 -9.56 -17.59
N LEU A 23 10.99 -8.24 -17.37
CA LEU A 23 10.04 -7.27 -17.91
C LEU A 23 10.18 -7.13 -19.43
N GLY A 24 9.06 -7.27 -20.12
CA GLY A 24 9.01 -7.41 -21.58
C GLY A 24 8.98 -6.09 -22.33
N ASN A 25 8.62 -4.98 -21.69
CA ASN A 25 8.54 -3.68 -22.35
C ASN A 25 9.05 -2.50 -21.49
N GLU A 26 9.35 -1.39 -22.17
CA GLU A 26 9.92 -0.19 -21.57
C GLU A 26 8.95 0.53 -20.61
N HIS A 27 7.64 0.41 -20.82
CA HIS A 27 6.63 0.99 -19.93
C HIS A 27 6.65 0.30 -18.57
N GLU A 28 6.67 -1.02 -18.54
CA GLU A 28 6.80 -1.84 -17.33
C GLU A 28 8.12 -1.56 -16.61
N ARG A 29 9.23 -1.46 -17.34
CA ARG A 29 10.55 -1.13 -16.76
C ARG A 29 10.54 0.25 -16.11
N ARG A 30 9.98 1.27 -16.78
CA ARG A 30 9.84 2.60 -16.20
C ARG A 30 8.95 2.61 -14.96
N ARG A 31 7.79 1.96 -14.99
CA ARG A 31 6.92 1.83 -13.82
C ARG A 31 7.64 1.13 -12.67
N PHE A 32 8.33 0.04 -12.94
CA PHE A 32 9.12 -0.69 -11.95
C PHE A 32 10.19 0.20 -11.32
N ALA A 33 11.02 0.87 -12.14
CA ALA A 33 12.06 1.77 -11.65
C ALA A 33 11.49 2.90 -10.77
N ARG A 34 10.44 3.58 -11.24
CA ARG A 34 9.77 4.65 -10.48
C ARG A 34 9.21 4.14 -9.16
N SER A 35 8.61 2.95 -9.16
CA SER A 35 8.04 2.35 -7.96
C SER A 35 9.13 2.04 -6.93
N ARG A 36 10.31 1.57 -7.36
CA ARG A 36 11.43 1.28 -6.45
C ARG A 36 12.09 2.53 -5.90
N ALA A 37 12.24 3.57 -6.71
CA ALA A 37 12.68 4.87 -6.23
C ALA A 37 11.71 5.43 -5.18
N ALA A 38 10.40 5.40 -5.45
CA ALA A 38 9.37 5.86 -4.50
C ALA A 38 9.42 5.08 -3.17
N VAL A 39 9.67 3.76 -3.20
CA VAL A 39 9.87 3.00 -1.96
C VAL A 39 11.09 3.50 -1.18
N GLN A 40 12.23 3.68 -1.85
CA GLN A 40 13.45 4.11 -1.18
C GLN A 40 13.28 5.51 -0.56
N ASP A 41 12.63 6.43 -1.27
CA ASP A 41 12.34 7.78 -0.79
C ASP A 41 11.47 7.74 0.47
N VAL A 42 10.32 7.06 0.40
CA VAL A 42 9.35 6.98 1.50
C VAL A 42 9.93 6.25 2.71
N VAL A 43 10.68 5.15 2.50
CA VAL A 43 11.30 4.41 3.60
C VAL A 43 12.43 5.22 4.24
N ALA A 44 13.27 5.89 3.46
CA ALA A 44 14.33 6.74 4.01
C ALA A 44 13.75 7.86 4.88
N GLU A 45 12.74 8.58 4.37
CA GLU A 45 12.04 9.61 5.12
C GLU A 45 11.41 9.06 6.41
N PHE A 46 10.77 7.88 6.33
CA PHE A 46 10.18 7.23 7.50
C PHE A 46 11.24 6.90 8.57
N LEU A 47 12.40 6.36 8.18
CA LEU A 47 13.47 6.01 9.11
C LEU A 47 14.09 7.24 9.77
N GLU A 48 14.35 8.29 8.98
CA GLU A 48 14.87 9.57 9.49
C GLU A 48 13.95 10.19 10.53
N THR A 49 12.64 10.20 10.25
CA THR A 49 11.65 10.83 11.12
C THR A 49 11.26 9.98 12.33
N SER A 50 11.35 8.65 12.24
CA SER A 50 11.03 7.74 13.34
C SER A 50 12.21 7.50 14.28
N GLY A 51 13.42 7.91 13.89
CA GLY A 51 14.64 7.66 14.66
C GLY A 51 15.02 6.17 14.76
N LEU A 52 14.48 5.34 13.87
CA LEU A 52 14.78 3.91 13.80
C LEU A 52 16.12 3.70 13.09
N ASP A 53 17.13 3.28 13.85
CA ASP A 53 18.39 2.81 13.28
C ASP A 53 18.27 1.33 12.92
N LEU A 54 18.14 1.04 11.62
CA LEU A 54 18.09 -0.34 11.12
C LEU A 54 19.46 -1.03 11.06
N GLY A 55 20.54 -0.37 11.51
CA GLY A 55 21.90 -0.91 11.38
C GLY A 55 22.35 -1.09 9.92
N ALA A 56 21.54 -0.61 8.96
CA ALA A 56 22.00 -0.38 7.61
C ALA A 56 23.08 0.70 7.73
N THR A 57 24.31 0.38 7.35
CA THR A 57 25.41 1.33 7.36
C THR A 57 25.01 2.57 6.55
N VAL A 58 24.51 3.61 7.24
CA VAL A 58 24.36 4.94 6.67
C VAL A 58 25.77 5.47 6.55
N ILE A 59 26.42 5.20 5.41
CA ILE A 59 27.70 5.82 5.11
C ILE A 59 27.43 7.29 4.81
N GLY A 60 27.62 8.13 5.82
CA GLY A 60 27.93 9.54 5.65
C GLY A 60 26.75 10.50 5.70
N SER A 61 26.83 11.39 6.68
CA SER A 61 26.31 12.76 6.68
C SER A 61 26.02 13.33 5.28
N GLY A 62 24.74 13.52 4.96
CA GLY A 62 24.31 14.32 3.80
C GLY A 62 24.20 13.60 2.45
N ALA A 63 24.21 12.27 2.40
CA ALA A 63 24.02 11.51 1.15
C ALA A 63 22.54 11.17 0.87
N PRO A 64 22.06 11.29 -0.38
CA PRO A 64 20.68 11.00 -0.76
C PRO A 64 20.41 9.49 -0.71
N HIS A 65 19.38 9.11 0.04
CA HIS A 65 18.81 7.77 0.19
C HIS A 65 19.81 6.72 0.72
N ALA A 66 19.55 6.22 1.94
CA ALA A 66 20.25 5.04 2.45
C ALA A 66 20.24 3.91 1.40
N ASP A 67 21.33 3.13 1.34
CA ASP A 67 21.49 1.96 0.46
C ASP A 67 20.53 0.83 0.89
N LEU A 68 19.22 1.06 0.73
CA LEU A 68 18.15 0.14 1.09
C LEU A 68 18.07 -0.95 0.03
N VAL A 69 18.34 -2.18 0.45
CA VAL A 69 18.22 -3.36 -0.41
C VAL A 69 16.81 -3.93 -0.30
N LEU A 70 16.06 -3.85 -1.39
CA LEU A 70 14.71 -4.38 -1.48
C LEU A 70 14.70 -5.84 -1.96
N ASP A 71 13.97 -6.70 -1.27
CA ASP A 71 13.71 -8.10 -1.67
C ASP A 71 12.19 -8.37 -1.74
N ALA A 72 11.77 -9.30 -2.59
CA ALA A 72 10.36 -9.75 -2.67
C ALA A 72 10.29 -11.25 -2.98
N ARG A 73 10.97 -12.05 -2.17
CA ARG A 73 10.99 -13.50 -2.33
C ARG A 73 9.69 -14.11 -1.84
N CYS A 74 9.04 -14.91 -2.68
CA CYS A 74 7.86 -15.66 -2.28
C CYS A 74 8.25 -16.76 -1.27
N PRO A 75 7.62 -16.83 -0.09
CA PRO A 75 7.96 -17.84 0.93
C PRO A 75 7.61 -19.27 0.50
N THR A 76 6.79 -19.44 -0.54
CA THR A 76 6.34 -20.76 -1.00
C THR A 76 7.18 -21.31 -2.16
N CYS A 77 7.35 -20.53 -3.23
CA CYS A 77 8.06 -20.98 -4.44
C CYS A 77 9.46 -20.37 -4.59
N GLY A 78 9.83 -19.40 -3.75
CA GLY A 78 11.11 -18.70 -3.84
C GLY A 78 11.21 -17.67 -4.98
N GLY A 79 10.18 -17.50 -5.82
CA GLY A 79 10.18 -16.56 -6.95
C GLY A 79 10.03 -15.08 -6.56
N PRO A 80 10.19 -14.13 -7.52
CA PRO A 80 10.31 -12.69 -7.24
C PRO A 80 8.96 -11.96 -7.12
N HIS A 81 7.99 -12.60 -6.47
CA HIS A 81 6.61 -12.12 -6.34
C HIS A 81 6.05 -12.26 -4.91
N GLY A 82 6.93 -12.34 -3.91
CA GLY A 82 6.54 -12.24 -2.50
C GLY A 82 6.24 -10.82 -2.06
N PRO A 83 5.88 -10.65 -0.77
CA PRO A 83 5.80 -9.33 -0.13
C PRO A 83 7.16 -8.62 -0.18
N LEU A 84 7.14 -7.29 -0.23
CA LEU A 84 8.37 -6.49 -0.21
C LEU A 84 8.96 -6.47 1.20
N THR A 85 10.26 -6.72 1.31
CA THR A 85 11.01 -6.71 2.57
C THR A 85 12.30 -5.92 2.43
N LEU A 86 12.73 -5.28 3.52
CA LEU A 86 14.04 -4.63 3.60
C LEU A 86 15.10 -5.67 3.99
N ALA A 87 16.02 -6.01 3.08
CA ALA A 87 17.08 -6.97 3.36
C ALA A 87 18.09 -6.40 4.39
N GLY A 88 18.72 -7.28 5.16
CA GLY A 88 19.65 -6.89 6.24
C GLY A 88 18.97 -6.56 7.57
N THR A 89 17.63 -6.59 7.62
CA THR A 89 16.83 -6.40 8.84
C THR A 89 16.46 -7.73 9.52
N GLU A 90 16.98 -8.86 9.05
CA GLU A 90 16.71 -10.17 9.62
C GLU A 90 17.36 -10.33 11.01
N ARG A 91 16.52 -10.54 12.04
CA ARG A 91 17.00 -10.93 13.37
C ARG A 91 17.68 -12.28 13.29
N THR A 92 18.94 -12.35 13.72
CA THR A 92 19.49 -13.59 14.28
C THR A 92 18.64 -13.97 15.49
N SER A 93 17.73 -14.92 15.32
CA SER A 93 16.83 -15.37 16.37
C SER A 93 17.55 -16.26 17.39
N ARG A 94 18.45 -15.68 18.21
CA ARG A 94 18.79 -16.30 19.49
C ARG A 94 17.68 -15.96 20.47
N ARG A 95 16.80 -16.93 20.73
CA ARG A 95 15.85 -16.91 21.84
C ARG A 95 16.61 -16.58 23.13
N SER A 96 16.36 -15.42 23.72
CA SER A 96 16.43 -15.28 25.17
C SER A 96 15.05 -14.83 25.64
N SER A 97 14.49 -15.67 26.49
CA SER A 97 13.23 -15.46 27.17
C SER A 97 13.38 -14.33 28.21
N ARG A 98 12.28 -13.57 28.38
CA ARG A 98 12.00 -12.60 29.45
C ARG A 98 12.45 -11.14 29.21
N SER A 99 11.59 -10.38 28.52
CA SER A 99 11.28 -8.99 28.92
C SER A 99 9.91 -8.59 28.36
N LEU A 100 8.95 -8.33 29.25
CA LEU A 100 7.59 -7.86 28.96
C LEU A 100 7.54 -6.32 28.88
N ARG A 101 8.42 -5.72 28.07
CA ARG A 101 8.29 -4.35 27.58
C ARG A 101 8.62 -4.36 26.08
N SER A 102 7.61 -3.97 25.30
CA SER A 102 7.45 -4.01 23.85
C SER A 102 8.74 -4.10 23.00
N PRO A 103 8.93 -5.13 22.17
CA PRO A 103 10.03 -5.14 21.22
C PRO A 103 9.68 -4.27 20.01
N ARG A 104 10.02 -2.97 20.04
CA ARG A 104 10.15 -2.09 18.86
C ARG A 104 11.34 -2.53 17.97
N SER A 105 11.41 -3.80 17.58
CA SER A 105 12.58 -4.40 16.91
C SER A 105 12.21 -5.39 15.80
N ALA A 106 11.10 -5.15 15.10
CA ALA A 106 10.86 -5.72 13.78
C ALA A 106 11.24 -4.68 12.72
N ALA A 107 11.72 -5.15 11.56
CA ALA A 107 11.85 -4.27 10.40
C ALA A 107 10.49 -3.64 10.09
N PRO A 108 10.43 -2.38 9.61
CA PRO A 108 9.18 -1.79 9.21
C PRO A 108 8.52 -2.61 8.10
N SER A 109 7.21 -2.80 8.20
CA SER A 109 6.37 -3.30 7.12
C SER A 109 6.35 -2.27 5.99
N VAL A 110 6.49 -2.73 4.75
CA VAL A 110 6.43 -1.90 3.54
C VAL A 110 5.47 -2.54 2.57
N SER A 111 4.49 -1.77 2.08
CA SER A 111 3.59 -2.20 1.02
C SER A 111 3.63 -1.22 -0.15
N LEU A 112 3.48 -1.76 -1.35
CA LEU A 112 3.56 -1.02 -2.61
C LEU A 112 2.43 -1.51 -3.52
N SER A 113 1.75 -0.56 -4.17
CA SER A 113 0.93 -0.83 -5.34
C SER A 113 1.15 0.21 -6.42
N ALA A 114 0.98 -0.19 -7.67
CA ALA A 114 1.09 0.69 -8.81
C ALA A 114 0.12 0.26 -9.92
N SER A 115 -0.71 1.19 -10.38
CA SER A 115 -1.60 1.02 -11.52
C SER A 115 -1.50 2.25 -12.42
N GLU A 116 -1.29 2.01 -13.71
CA GLU A 116 -0.91 3.05 -14.68
C GLU A 116 0.25 3.94 -14.23
N GLU A 117 -0.03 5.22 -13.94
CA GLU A 117 0.94 6.21 -13.47
C GLU A 117 0.91 6.40 -11.95
N ALA A 118 -0.13 5.89 -11.28
CA ALA A 118 -0.31 5.97 -9.84
C ALA A 118 0.60 4.96 -9.13
N ILE A 119 1.33 5.44 -8.12
CA ILE A 119 2.22 4.63 -7.28
C ILE A 119 1.92 5.01 -5.83
N VAL A 120 1.51 4.02 -5.03
CA VAL A 120 1.25 4.19 -3.62
C VAL A 120 2.20 3.29 -2.84
N VAL A 121 2.95 3.90 -1.92
CA VAL A 121 3.84 3.23 -0.97
C VAL A 121 3.36 3.59 0.41
N ALA A 122 3.26 2.60 1.29
CA ALA A 122 3.00 2.81 2.71
C ALA A 122 4.01 2.00 3.56
N VAL A 123 4.36 2.55 4.73
CA VAL A 123 5.38 2.05 5.65
C VAL A 123 4.88 2.18 7.08
N SER A 124 5.08 1.16 7.91
CA SER A 124 4.72 1.14 9.33
C SER A 124 5.72 0.29 10.12
N ASP A 125 6.04 0.69 11.36
CA ASP A 125 6.93 -0.03 12.28
C ASP A 125 6.20 -0.84 13.35
N ASP A 126 4.87 -0.78 13.36
CA ASP A 126 4.01 -1.30 14.42
C ASP A 126 2.93 -2.27 13.93
N ALA A 127 2.65 -2.31 12.63
CA ALA A 127 1.62 -3.15 12.03
C ALA A 127 2.06 -3.76 10.70
N ARG A 128 1.44 -4.89 10.33
CA ARG A 128 1.46 -5.35 8.94
C ARG A 128 0.53 -4.48 8.12
N LEU A 129 1.02 -4.00 6.98
CA LEU A 129 0.25 -3.11 6.14
C LEU A 129 0.10 -3.65 4.72
N GLY A 130 -1.02 -3.31 4.10
CA GLY A 130 -1.30 -3.60 2.70
C GLY A 130 -1.91 -2.38 2.04
N VAL A 131 -1.38 -2.02 0.86
CA VAL A 131 -1.94 -0.93 0.06
C VAL A 131 -2.24 -1.41 -1.35
N ASP A 132 -3.35 -0.93 -1.90
CA ASP A 132 -3.67 -1.13 -3.30
C ASP A 132 -4.18 0.14 -3.97
N VAL A 133 -3.97 0.22 -5.28
CA VAL A 133 -4.45 1.30 -6.13
C VAL A 133 -4.78 0.72 -7.50
N ASP A 134 -5.95 1.04 -8.03
CA ASP A 134 -6.29 0.76 -9.42
C ASP A 134 -6.94 1.97 -10.10
N VAL A 135 -6.79 2.02 -11.43
CA VAL A 135 -7.39 3.02 -12.30
C VAL A 135 -8.59 2.38 -12.99
N LEU A 136 -9.71 3.10 -13.00
CA LEU A 136 -10.91 2.72 -13.75
C LEU A 136 -10.51 2.27 -15.17
N PHE A 137 -10.99 1.11 -15.60
CA PHE A 137 -10.80 0.60 -16.96
C PHE A 137 -11.25 1.62 -18.01
N SER A 138 -12.35 2.33 -17.75
CA SER A 138 -12.87 3.40 -18.61
C SER A 138 -11.93 4.61 -18.75
N ALA A 139 -11.05 4.83 -17.77
CA ALA A 139 -10.04 5.89 -17.82
C ALA A 139 -8.74 5.46 -18.54
N ARG A 140 -8.58 4.16 -18.86
CA ARG A 140 -7.38 3.65 -19.53
C ARG A 140 -7.43 4.00 -21.02
N ARG A 141 -6.29 4.46 -21.55
CA ARG A 141 -6.19 4.87 -22.96
C ARG A 141 -6.42 3.68 -23.89
N GLY A 142 -7.26 3.89 -24.91
CA GLY A 142 -7.47 2.91 -25.99
C GLY A 142 -8.34 1.71 -25.62
N VAL A 143 -9.07 1.76 -24.50
CA VAL A 143 -10.00 0.71 -24.07
C VAL A 143 -11.41 1.06 -24.54
N GLY A 144 -12.07 0.14 -25.27
CA GLY A 144 -13.45 0.32 -25.70
C GLY A 144 -14.46 0.02 -24.57
N SER A 145 -15.70 0.48 -24.71
CA SER A 145 -16.76 0.24 -23.71
C SER A 145 -17.02 -1.25 -23.46
N ASP A 146 -16.98 -2.08 -24.51
CA ASP A 146 -17.20 -3.52 -24.40
C ASP A 146 -16.08 -4.21 -23.60
N ASP A 147 -14.83 -3.73 -23.78
CA ASP A 147 -13.67 -4.19 -23.01
C ASP A 147 -13.82 -3.82 -21.52
N VAL A 148 -14.32 -2.62 -21.21
CA VAL A 148 -14.60 -2.20 -19.83
C VAL A 148 -15.62 -3.13 -19.19
N ALA A 149 -16.77 -3.34 -19.86
CA ALA A 149 -17.83 -4.17 -19.31
C ALA A 149 -17.38 -5.63 -19.10
N GLN A 150 -16.56 -6.17 -20.01
CA GLN A 150 -15.98 -7.50 -19.84
C GLN A 150 -15.01 -7.57 -18.65
N ARG A 151 -14.16 -6.57 -18.46
CA ARG A 151 -13.23 -6.50 -17.32
C ARG A 151 -13.95 -6.39 -15.99
N VAL A 152 -14.99 -5.54 -15.91
CA VAL A 152 -15.84 -5.42 -14.71
C VAL A 152 -16.47 -6.76 -14.36
N ARG A 153 -17.08 -7.46 -15.35
CA ARG A 153 -17.64 -8.80 -15.13
C ARG A 153 -16.61 -9.82 -14.66
N HIS A 154 -15.39 -9.76 -15.20
CA HIS A 154 -14.32 -10.67 -14.80
C HIS A 154 -13.90 -10.45 -13.35
N VAL A 155 -13.66 -9.20 -12.94
CA VAL A 155 -13.28 -8.88 -11.56
C VAL A 155 -14.42 -9.21 -10.59
N ALA A 156 -15.66 -8.87 -10.93
CA ALA A 156 -16.83 -9.23 -10.13
C ALA A 156 -16.95 -10.75 -9.93
N SER A 157 -16.70 -11.54 -10.98
CA SER A 157 -16.67 -13.00 -10.90
C SER A 157 -15.56 -13.54 -9.98
N VAL A 158 -14.36 -12.97 -10.03
CA VAL A 158 -13.25 -13.32 -9.11
C VAL A 158 -13.68 -13.06 -7.66
N LEU A 159 -14.28 -11.89 -7.41
CA LEU A 159 -14.78 -11.49 -6.10
C LEU A 159 -16.03 -12.25 -5.64
N GLY A 160 -16.72 -12.97 -6.54
CA GLY A 160 -17.98 -13.64 -6.24
C GLY A 160 -19.14 -12.68 -5.97
N ILE A 161 -19.14 -11.51 -6.64
CA ILE A 161 -20.18 -10.49 -6.53
C ILE A 161 -20.84 -10.25 -7.89
N ASP A 162 -22.00 -9.59 -7.90
CA ASP A 162 -22.64 -9.15 -9.13
C ASP A 162 -21.84 -8.03 -9.82
N ALA A 163 -21.84 -8.06 -11.15
CA ALA A 163 -21.24 -6.99 -11.94
C ALA A 163 -22.12 -5.74 -11.86
N GLY A 164 -21.82 -4.87 -10.89
CA GLY A 164 -22.44 -3.56 -10.71
C GLY A 164 -21.71 -2.44 -11.43
N ALA A 165 -21.72 -1.24 -10.85
CA ALA A 165 -20.94 -0.12 -11.37
C ALA A 165 -19.43 -0.43 -11.30
N GLU A 166 -18.69 -0.02 -12.33
CA GLU A 166 -17.24 -0.22 -12.42
C GLU A 166 -16.51 0.25 -11.16
N ARG A 167 -16.88 1.44 -10.66
CA ARG A 167 -16.28 2.04 -9.47
C ARG A 167 -16.44 1.16 -8.24
N ASP A 168 -17.61 0.60 -8.01
CA ASP A 168 -17.90 -0.20 -6.82
C ASP A 168 -17.16 -1.55 -6.88
N VAL A 169 -17.13 -2.17 -8.06
CA VAL A 169 -16.38 -3.42 -8.28
C VAL A 169 -14.88 -3.21 -8.09
N LEU A 170 -14.30 -2.13 -8.65
CA LEU A 170 -12.89 -1.83 -8.48
C LEU A 170 -12.55 -1.38 -7.06
N GLN A 171 -13.41 -0.61 -6.41
CA GLN A 171 -13.21 -0.24 -5.01
C GLN A 171 -13.20 -1.49 -4.12
N ARG A 172 -14.13 -2.43 -4.34
CA ARG A 172 -14.13 -3.72 -3.61
C ARG A 172 -12.86 -4.52 -3.90
N TRP A 173 -12.45 -4.61 -5.17
CA TRP A 173 -11.21 -5.28 -5.57
C TRP A 173 -9.99 -4.70 -4.85
N THR A 174 -9.82 -3.37 -4.90
CA THR A 174 -8.68 -2.68 -4.27
C THR A 174 -8.65 -2.90 -2.76
N ARG A 175 -9.80 -2.85 -2.08
CA ARG A 175 -9.84 -3.16 -0.64
C ARG A 175 -9.45 -4.61 -0.35
N VAL A 176 -9.92 -5.58 -1.15
CA VAL A 176 -9.55 -6.99 -1.01
C VAL A 176 -8.06 -7.20 -1.25
N GLU A 177 -7.47 -6.61 -2.30
CA GLU A 177 -6.03 -6.70 -2.55
C GLU A 177 -5.21 -6.07 -1.42
N ALA A 178 -5.66 -4.95 -0.85
CA ALA A 178 -5.02 -4.35 0.31
C ALA A 178 -5.00 -5.31 1.51
N VAL A 179 -6.12 -5.97 1.82
CA VAL A 179 -6.17 -7.00 2.89
C VAL A 179 -5.23 -8.16 2.57
N LEU A 180 -5.27 -8.71 1.36
CA LEU A 180 -4.43 -9.85 0.96
C LEU A 180 -2.93 -9.52 0.96
N LYS A 181 -2.57 -8.25 0.69
CA LYS A 181 -1.19 -7.75 0.81
C LYS A 181 -0.76 -7.62 2.27
N ALA A 182 -1.63 -7.13 3.16
CA ALA A 182 -1.35 -7.04 4.59
C ALA A 182 -1.20 -8.43 5.23
N ASP A 183 -2.06 -9.37 4.83
CA ASP A 183 -2.02 -10.77 5.22
C ASP A 183 -0.71 -11.45 4.77
N GLY A 184 -0.26 -11.15 3.55
CA GLY A 184 1.00 -11.66 2.99
C GLY A 184 0.87 -13.03 2.32
N ARG A 185 -0.30 -13.67 2.36
CA ARG A 185 -0.58 -14.86 1.55
C ARG A 185 -0.88 -14.53 0.09
N GLY A 186 -1.37 -13.32 -0.19
CA GLY A 186 -1.77 -12.91 -1.54
C GLY A 186 -2.89 -13.79 -2.08
N LEU A 187 -2.91 -14.03 -3.39
CA LEU A 187 -3.92 -14.86 -4.07
C LEU A 187 -3.85 -16.37 -3.75
N ARG A 188 -3.05 -16.78 -2.76
CA ARG A 188 -3.16 -18.12 -2.16
C ARG A 188 -4.41 -18.25 -1.28
N VAL A 189 -4.93 -17.12 -0.81
CA VAL A 189 -6.26 -16.99 -0.24
C VAL A 189 -7.20 -16.64 -1.39
N ASP A 190 -8.31 -17.36 -1.51
CA ASP A 190 -9.36 -17.00 -2.47
C ASP A 190 -9.91 -15.61 -2.08
N PRO A 191 -9.93 -14.62 -3.00
CA PRO A 191 -10.49 -13.29 -2.74
C PRO A 191 -11.89 -13.28 -2.12
N ARG A 192 -12.68 -14.34 -2.34
CA ARG A 192 -14.02 -14.53 -1.77
C ARG A 192 -14.02 -14.80 -0.27
N GLU A 193 -12.88 -15.18 0.30
CA GLU A 193 -12.70 -15.38 1.74
C GLU A 193 -12.46 -14.07 2.51
N VAL A 194 -12.26 -12.95 1.81
CA VAL A 194 -12.19 -11.63 2.46
C VAL A 194 -13.61 -11.11 2.70
N SER A 195 -13.97 -11.00 3.98
CA SER A 195 -15.28 -10.50 4.41
C SER A 195 -15.09 -9.16 5.10
N PHE A 196 -15.91 -8.17 4.72
CA PHE A 196 -15.93 -6.86 5.36
C PHE A 196 -17.04 -6.88 6.41
N MET A 197 -16.73 -6.33 7.58
CA MET A 197 -17.71 -6.10 8.62
C MET A 197 -18.43 -4.79 8.29
N ASP A 198 -19.73 -4.75 8.50
CA ASP A 198 -20.45 -3.49 8.46
C ASP A 198 -19.88 -2.59 9.58
N ASP A 199 -19.76 -1.29 9.30
CA ASP A 199 -19.63 -0.32 10.38
C ASP A 199 -20.99 -0.35 11.08
N ASP A 200 -21.01 -0.75 12.35
CA ASP A 200 -22.19 -0.54 13.18
C ASP A 200 -22.46 0.97 13.11
N HIS A 201 -23.45 1.38 12.33
CA HIS A 201 -24.01 2.70 12.45
C HIS A 201 -24.58 2.74 13.86
N ASP A 202 -23.82 3.34 14.78
CA ASP A 202 -24.36 3.83 16.04
C ASP A 202 -25.60 4.64 15.67
N HIS A 203 -26.76 4.04 15.93
CA HIS A 203 -28.05 4.70 15.89
C HIS A 203 -28.07 5.72 17.03
N ASP A 204 -27.37 6.84 16.85
CA ASP A 204 -27.65 8.06 17.61
C ASP A 204 -28.74 8.81 16.84
N ASP A 205 -29.97 8.39 17.10
CA ASP A 205 -31.15 9.24 17.00
C ASP A 205 -30.94 10.46 17.91
N HIS A 206 -30.28 11.49 17.39
CA HIS A 206 -30.28 12.80 18.01
C HIS A 206 -30.73 13.85 17.00
N ASP A 207 -32.05 14.06 17.04
CA ASP A 207 -32.72 15.32 16.69
C ASP A 207 -31.88 16.52 17.14
N TYR A 208 -31.28 17.21 16.18
CA TYR A 208 -30.97 18.63 16.32
C TYR A 208 -31.30 19.34 15.01
N ASP A 209 -32.55 19.77 14.92
CA ASP A 209 -32.85 21.07 14.32
C ASP A 209 -31.94 22.13 14.99
N ASP A 210 -31.17 22.90 14.21
CA ASP A 210 -31.40 24.34 14.05
C ASP A 210 -30.17 25.13 13.50
N HIS A 211 -30.46 26.02 12.57
CA HIS A 211 -29.75 27.23 12.08
C HIS A 211 -28.21 27.32 11.85
N ASN A 212 -27.88 27.41 10.55
CA ASN A 212 -27.09 28.44 9.84
C ASN A 212 -26.11 29.34 10.63
N HIS A 213 -24.81 29.29 10.31
CA HIS A 213 -23.92 30.47 10.29
C HIS A 213 -22.68 30.31 9.37
N ASP A 214 -22.47 31.34 8.55
CA ASP A 214 -21.29 31.66 7.75
C ASP A 214 -19.96 31.49 8.51
N TYR A 215 -18.94 30.92 7.86
CA TYR A 215 -17.55 31.26 8.15
C TYR A 215 -16.68 31.29 6.88
N ASP A 216 -16.02 32.44 6.73
CA ASP A 216 -15.12 32.86 5.68
C ASP A 216 -13.83 32.04 5.55
N ASP A 217 -13.38 32.04 4.29
CA ASP A 217 -12.17 31.49 3.70
C ASP A 217 -10.89 32.21 4.16
N HIS A 218 -10.03 31.52 4.94
CA HIS A 218 -8.61 31.85 5.06
C HIS A 218 -7.74 30.56 5.03
N ASN A 219 -7.29 30.22 3.82
CA ASN A 219 -6.38 29.13 3.51
C ASN A 219 -4.92 29.47 3.86
N HIS A 220 -4.35 28.80 4.87
CA HIS A 220 -2.91 28.73 5.10
C HIS A 220 -2.41 27.28 5.03
N GLY A 221 -1.40 27.07 4.18
CA GLY A 221 -0.82 25.78 3.85
C GLY A 221 -0.25 25.01 5.03
N GLY A 222 -0.81 23.82 5.24
CA GLY A 222 -0.28 22.73 6.03
C GLY A 222 -1.09 21.49 5.67
N ALA A 223 -0.46 20.38 5.31
CA ALA A 223 -1.17 19.16 4.94
C ALA A 223 -1.95 18.61 6.14
N VAL A 224 -3.24 18.92 6.22
CA VAL A 224 -4.19 18.38 7.20
C VAL A 224 -4.57 16.95 6.77
N PRO A 225 -4.75 16.00 7.70
CA PRO A 225 -5.30 14.68 7.37
C PRO A 225 -6.70 14.87 6.79
N VAL A 226 -6.99 14.22 5.65
CA VAL A 226 -8.33 14.27 5.06
C VAL A 226 -9.29 13.54 6.00
N THR A 227 -9.95 14.27 6.89
CA THR A 227 -11.03 13.76 7.74
C THR A 227 -12.27 13.55 6.85
N GLY A 228 -12.73 12.31 6.73
CA GLY A 228 -13.84 11.93 5.85
C GLY A 228 -13.64 10.64 5.04
N LEU A 229 -12.54 9.91 5.25
CA LEU A 229 -12.32 8.63 4.57
C LEU A 229 -13.30 7.58 5.09
N SER A 230 -13.99 6.89 4.18
CA SER A 230 -14.76 5.68 4.53
C SER A 230 -13.81 4.67 5.16
N ARG A 231 -14.00 4.44 6.46
CA ARG A 231 -13.29 3.41 7.20
C ARG A 231 -13.98 2.07 6.94
N TRP A 232 -13.24 1.00 7.11
CA TRP A 232 -13.78 -0.34 6.99
C TRP A 232 -12.96 -1.31 7.82
N ARG A 233 -13.62 -2.41 8.21
CA ARG A 233 -13.00 -3.54 8.90
C ARG A 233 -13.18 -4.80 8.06
N ALA A 234 -12.19 -5.68 8.06
CA ALA A 234 -12.25 -6.93 7.30
C ALA A 234 -11.57 -8.09 8.04
N ILE A 235 -11.96 -9.31 7.69
CA ILE A 235 -11.33 -10.57 8.11
C ILE A 235 -11.04 -11.41 6.87
N VAL A 236 -10.07 -12.32 6.99
CA VAL A 236 -9.97 -13.47 6.10
C VAL A 236 -10.67 -14.62 6.81
N ARG A 237 -11.66 -15.27 6.20
CA ARG A 237 -12.52 -16.25 6.88
C ARG A 237 -11.79 -17.46 7.46
N ASP A 238 -10.61 -17.80 6.93
CA ASP A 238 -9.77 -18.86 7.48
C ASP A 238 -8.90 -18.41 8.68
N ASP A 239 -8.91 -17.11 9.00
CA ASP A 239 -8.21 -16.43 10.09
C ASP A 239 -9.15 -15.42 10.76
N VAL A 240 -10.12 -15.94 11.53
CA VAL A 240 -11.08 -15.11 12.27
C VAL A 240 -10.46 -14.36 13.45
N ASP A 241 -9.21 -14.68 13.80
CA ASP A 241 -8.49 -14.06 14.91
C ASP A 241 -7.86 -12.71 14.50
N THR A 242 -7.71 -12.46 13.19
CA THR A 242 -7.09 -11.24 12.67
C THR A 242 -8.11 -10.30 12.04
N VAL A 243 -8.28 -9.11 12.63
CA VAL A 243 -9.09 -8.02 12.08
C VAL A 243 -8.19 -6.99 11.40
N TYR A 244 -8.47 -6.70 10.13
CA TYR A 244 -7.83 -5.66 9.35
C TYR A 244 -8.66 -4.39 9.38
N HIS A 245 -8.00 -3.26 9.62
CA HIS A 245 -8.60 -1.94 9.56
C HIS A 245 -8.09 -1.20 8.32
N GLY A 246 -8.98 -0.53 7.61
CA GLY A 246 -8.63 0.19 6.41
C GLY A 246 -9.43 1.47 6.22
N SER A 247 -8.97 2.27 5.27
CA SER A 247 -9.61 3.50 4.85
C SER A 247 -9.34 3.72 3.37
N ASP A 248 -10.33 4.18 2.63
CA ASP A 248 -10.11 4.55 1.23
C ASP A 248 -9.38 5.88 1.11
N LEU A 249 -8.51 6.02 0.11
CA LEU A 249 -7.82 7.27 -0.18
C LEU A 249 -8.15 7.72 -1.61
N ALA A 250 -8.54 8.98 -1.76
CA ALA A 250 -8.62 9.60 -3.08
C ALA A 250 -7.21 10.04 -3.52
N VAL A 251 -6.69 9.40 -4.56
CA VAL A 251 -5.36 9.71 -5.13
C VAL A 251 -5.57 10.46 -6.45
N GLY A 252 -5.04 11.69 -6.53
CA GLY A 252 -5.00 12.44 -7.78
C GLY A 252 -3.97 11.87 -8.77
N PRO A 253 -4.07 12.18 -10.08
CA PRO A 253 -3.26 11.56 -11.12
C PRO A 253 -1.74 11.75 -10.96
N ASP A 254 -1.30 12.81 -10.29
CA ASP A 254 0.11 13.15 -10.09
C ASP A 254 0.65 12.79 -8.69
N ARG A 255 -0.14 12.10 -7.84
CA ARG A 255 0.29 11.78 -6.47
C ARG A 255 1.13 10.50 -6.42
N VAL A 256 2.37 10.67 -5.97
CA VAL A 256 3.26 9.59 -5.54
C VAL A 256 3.37 9.64 -4.02
N GLY A 257 2.97 8.56 -3.34
CA GLY A 257 3.19 8.37 -1.91
C GLY A 257 2.01 8.73 -1.01
N ALA A 258 1.62 7.79 -0.15
CA ALA A 258 0.78 8.06 1.02
C ALA A 258 1.47 7.41 2.22
N VAL A 259 2.12 8.21 3.06
CA VAL A 259 2.67 7.72 4.33
C VAL A 259 1.52 7.54 5.30
N ALA A 260 1.06 6.30 5.48
CA ALA A 260 0.10 5.98 6.51
C ALA A 260 0.85 5.73 7.82
N ARG A 261 0.89 6.74 8.70
CA ARG A 261 1.16 6.51 10.13
C ARG A 261 -0.16 6.22 10.81
N PHE A 262 -0.38 4.97 11.17
CA PHE A 262 -1.44 4.64 12.12
C PHE A 262 -0.88 4.91 13.51
N ALA A 263 -1.65 5.60 14.35
CA ALA A 263 -1.33 5.89 15.75
C ALA A 263 -2.28 5.10 16.65
#